data_AF-A0A1X2GHN4-F1
#
_entry.id   AF-A0A1X2GHN4-F1
#
_cell.length_a   1.000
_cell.length_b   1.000
_cell.length_c   1.000
_cell.angle_alpha   90.00
_cell.angle_beta   90.00
_cell.angle_gamma   90.00
#
_symmetry.space_group_name_H-M   'P 1'
#
loop_
_entity.id
_entity.type
_entity.pdbx_description
1 polymer ?
#
loop_
_entity_poly.entity_id
_entity_poly.type
_entity_poly.pdbx_seq_one_letter_code
_entity_poly.pdbx_strand_id
1 'polypeptide(L)'
;MSDVHGRKREKTTDEIIKARRAKEASKIQEYNDLVLCLRKKMDEQQYDQDAFNFSTKILRWNPDYYSVWNHRRIVIQDGLLKPTRAPDEHDVTAAQEMAQKLFLQELDFFMQLIRINPKSYWLWNHRLWCLRTMPKPSWAGELHLVNKMLTLDARNFHGWTYRRVVVHHLRQSTASAEEDDSLVNQEFDFTTQKINQSFSNYSAWHQRSKLLPEIVKDMTAEEKNDVARNELEMVQNAIYTDPDDQSAWLYYWWVLGKAPSHVMLLGVYHVGDGNIVCVFNDMVRFSQYPTLLDDLQNPTAGQWFPMETVVSTSSSYFPGDSGSVWLFVCDADQTTLPSTAIMDSSTVFPISSAMTMDSDKTWTEDIQPVTFGSNAWTAMVEQKKALSKPVTLAKQYKDSITQESNNWYTLDPVETLKSEIQVVRDLIDCEPESKWALQTLVHFLQQLRLRTGNEDDALDDECLHLIDQLIALDPYRVRRYEEIKNRIHIRRKVDAIRRNKDHASTLINYLFEL
;
A
#
# COMPACT_ATOMS: atom_id res chain seq x y z
N MET A 1 29.98 -12.21 8.57
CA MET A 1 28.98 -13.28 8.35
C MET A 1 27.68 -12.64 7.83
N SER A 2 27.61 -12.24 6.55
CA SER A 2 26.49 -11.40 6.07
C SER A 2 25.76 -11.93 4.84
N ASP A 3 25.87 -13.22 4.54
CA ASP A 3 25.24 -13.75 3.33
C ASP A 3 24.37 -14.95 3.67
N VAL A 4 23.15 -14.69 4.14
CA VAL A 4 22.14 -15.72 4.44
C VAL A 4 21.37 -16.11 3.18
N HIS A 5 21.53 -15.34 2.10
CA HIS A 5 20.83 -15.50 0.83
C HIS A 5 21.79 -16.01 -0.24
N GLY A 6 21.29 -16.76 -1.24
CA GLY A 6 22.08 -17.16 -2.41
C GLY A 6 23.23 -18.16 -2.17
N ARG A 7 23.45 -18.67 -0.95
CA ARG A 7 24.49 -19.68 -0.68
C ARG A 7 24.15 -21.00 -1.39
N LYS A 8 24.92 -21.33 -2.43
CA LYS A 8 24.84 -22.63 -3.09
C LYS A 8 25.16 -23.75 -2.09
N ARG A 9 24.33 -24.78 -2.07
CA ARG A 9 24.55 -25.97 -1.24
C ARG A 9 25.66 -26.81 -1.88
N GLU A 10 26.88 -26.67 -1.36
CA GLU A 10 28.02 -27.47 -1.80
C GLU A 10 27.99 -28.86 -1.14
N LYS A 11 28.08 -29.93 -1.95
CA LYS A 11 28.34 -31.28 -1.45
C LYS A 11 29.82 -31.35 -1.05
N THR A 12 30.10 -31.09 0.22
CA THR A 12 31.46 -31.15 0.79
C THR A 12 31.61 -32.40 1.64
N THR A 13 32.82 -32.99 1.66
CA THR A 13 33.14 -34.14 2.51
C THR A 13 33.17 -33.72 3.99
N ASP A 14 32.90 -34.66 4.89
CA ASP A 14 32.87 -34.40 6.34
C ASP A 14 34.18 -33.81 6.88
N GLU A 15 35.32 -34.19 6.28
CA GLU A 15 36.64 -33.65 6.62
C GLU A 15 36.78 -32.17 6.28
N ILE A 16 36.29 -31.75 5.09
CA ILE A 16 36.29 -30.34 4.67
C ILE A 16 35.35 -29.52 5.57
N ILE A 17 34.18 -30.08 5.93
CA ILE A 17 33.23 -29.44 6.85
C ILE A 17 33.89 -29.25 8.22
N LYS A 18 34.58 -30.26 8.75
CA LYS A 18 35.26 -30.18 10.04
C LYS A 18 36.40 -29.15 10.03
N ALA A 19 37.22 -29.14 8.99
CA ALA A 19 38.29 -28.14 8.83
C ALA A 19 37.73 -26.71 8.72
N ARG A 20 36.64 -26.52 7.97
CA ARG A 20 35.94 -25.23 7.85
C ARG A 20 35.38 -24.75 9.19
N ARG A 21 34.73 -25.64 9.96
CA ARG A 21 34.22 -25.34 11.30
C ARG A 21 35.34 -24.94 12.26
N ALA A 22 36.50 -25.61 12.23
CA ALA A 22 37.63 -25.24 13.07
C ALA A 22 38.16 -23.84 12.73
N LYS A 23 38.27 -23.51 11.44
CA LYS A 23 38.66 -22.17 10.97
C LYS A 23 37.63 -21.10 11.33
N GLU A 24 36.34 -21.41 11.22
CA GLU A 24 35.25 -20.52 11.61
C GLU A 24 35.21 -20.30 13.13
N ALA A 25 35.47 -21.34 13.94
CA ALA A 25 35.51 -21.23 15.40
C ALA A 25 36.56 -20.22 15.90
N SER A 26 37.77 -20.25 15.33
CA SER A 26 38.82 -19.27 15.68
C SER A 26 38.40 -17.84 15.35
N LYS A 27 37.74 -17.63 14.20
CA LYS A 27 37.21 -16.31 13.82
C LYS A 27 36.06 -15.87 14.74
N ILE A 28 35.17 -16.79 15.10
CA ILE A 28 34.07 -16.50 16.03
C ILE A 28 34.63 -16.06 17.38
N GLN A 29 35.69 -16.72 17.86
CA GLN A 29 36.35 -16.32 19.10
C GLN A 29 36.91 -14.89 19.00
N GLU A 30 37.68 -14.59 17.96
CA GLU A 30 38.23 -13.24 17.72
C GLU A 30 37.13 -12.17 17.66
N TYR A 31 36.03 -12.47 16.97
CA TYR A 31 34.87 -11.57 16.91
C TYR A 31 34.21 -11.36 18.28
N ASN A 32 34.02 -12.43 19.04
CA ASN A 32 33.42 -12.35 20.37
C ASN A 32 34.31 -11.55 21.33
N ASP A 33 35.63 -11.72 21.26
CA ASP A 33 36.57 -10.96 22.07
C ASP A 33 36.49 -9.45 21.75
N LEU A 34 36.41 -9.08 20.47
CA LEU A 34 36.19 -7.69 20.06
C LEU A 34 34.86 -7.13 20.61
N VAL A 35 33.78 -7.91 20.51
CA VAL A 35 32.46 -7.51 21.03
C VAL A 35 32.48 -7.35 22.54
N LEU A 36 33.15 -8.24 23.27
CA LEU A 36 33.30 -8.13 24.72
C LEU A 36 34.08 -6.88 25.13
N CYS A 37 35.18 -6.58 24.43
CA CYS A 37 35.94 -5.34 24.65
C CYS A 37 35.08 -4.09 24.43
N LEU A 38 34.29 -4.05 23.35
CA LEU A 38 33.40 -2.92 23.08
C LEU A 38 32.29 -2.82 24.12
N ARG A 39 31.64 -3.94 24.48
CA ARG A 39 30.57 -3.94 25.50
C ARG A 39 31.05 -3.42 26.84
N LYS A 40 32.25 -3.81 27.28
CA LYS A 40 32.84 -3.26 28.51
C LYS A 40 32.92 -1.72 28.45
N LYS A 41 33.38 -1.17 27.32
CA LYS A 41 33.41 0.29 27.13
C LYS A 41 32.03 0.92 27.08
N MET A 42 31.03 0.23 26.50
CA MET A 42 29.64 0.68 26.51
C MET A 42 29.09 0.76 27.94
N ASP A 43 29.31 -0.28 28.74
CA ASP A 43 28.84 -0.37 30.14
C ASP A 43 29.52 0.69 31.02
N GLU A 44 30.81 0.96 30.79
CA GLU A 44 31.61 1.98 31.46
C GLU A 44 31.42 3.40 30.89
N GLN A 45 30.57 3.57 29.87
CA GLN A 45 30.33 4.84 29.16
C GLN A 45 31.61 5.53 28.66
N GLN A 46 32.59 4.74 28.20
CA GLN A 46 33.86 5.24 27.67
C GLN A 46 33.73 5.57 26.18
N TYR A 47 33.74 6.86 25.85
CA TYR A 47 33.61 7.39 24.48
C TYR A 47 34.95 7.85 23.92
N ASP A 48 35.90 6.92 23.80
CA ASP A 48 37.28 7.21 23.38
C ASP A 48 37.64 6.64 22.00
N GLN A 49 38.87 6.91 21.56
CA GLN A 49 39.40 6.44 20.28
C GLN A 49 39.43 4.89 20.20
N ASP A 50 39.58 4.20 21.33
CA ASP A 50 39.57 2.74 21.36
C ASP A 50 38.16 2.19 21.12
N ALA A 51 37.12 2.76 21.75
CA ALA A 51 35.72 2.43 21.45
C ALA A 51 35.39 2.61 19.96
N PHE A 52 35.89 3.71 19.37
CA PHE A 52 35.77 3.97 17.93
C PHE A 52 36.49 2.90 17.09
N ASN A 53 37.70 2.51 17.48
CA ASN A 53 38.48 1.49 16.77
C ASN A 53 37.86 0.09 16.87
N PHE A 54 37.36 -0.30 18.05
CA PHE A 54 36.65 -1.57 18.24
C PHE A 54 35.37 -1.62 17.42
N SER A 55 34.55 -0.55 17.43
CA SER A 55 33.35 -0.50 16.59
C SER A 55 33.68 -0.61 15.10
N THR A 56 34.76 0.06 14.61
CA THR A 56 35.24 -0.09 13.23
C THR A 56 35.55 -1.54 12.87
N LYS A 57 36.28 -2.26 13.74
CA LYS A 57 36.64 -3.67 13.51
C LYS A 57 35.40 -4.56 13.46
N ILE A 58 34.47 -4.38 14.41
CA ILE A 58 33.24 -5.18 14.48
C ILE A 58 32.35 -4.94 13.26
N LEU A 59 32.19 -3.69 12.84
CA LEU A 59 31.33 -3.32 11.71
C LEU A 59 31.89 -3.77 10.35
N ARG A 60 33.22 -3.90 10.21
CA ARG A 60 33.85 -4.57 9.06
C ARG A 60 33.44 -6.03 8.93
N TRP A 61 33.14 -6.69 10.06
CA TRP A 61 32.76 -8.10 10.08
C TRP A 61 31.24 -8.31 9.99
N ASN A 62 30.48 -7.40 10.60
CA ASN A 62 29.03 -7.44 10.67
C ASN A 62 28.45 -6.01 10.60
N PRO A 63 28.18 -5.49 9.39
CA PRO A 63 27.58 -4.17 9.22
C PRO A 63 26.11 -4.08 9.67
N ASP A 64 25.46 -5.20 10.03
CA ASP A 64 24.08 -5.20 10.53
C ASP A 64 23.98 -5.17 12.06
N TYR A 65 25.11 -5.08 12.78
CA TYR A 65 25.09 -4.97 14.23
C TYR A 65 24.69 -3.55 14.68
N TYR A 66 23.37 -3.31 14.76
CA TYR A 66 22.80 -2.00 15.02
C TYR A 66 23.22 -1.33 16.33
N SER A 67 23.36 -2.08 17.42
CA SER A 67 23.80 -1.52 18.70
C SER A 67 25.20 -0.90 18.60
N VAL A 68 26.07 -1.47 17.76
CA VAL A 68 27.42 -0.95 17.52
C VAL A 68 27.37 0.33 16.70
N TRP A 69 26.48 0.47 15.72
CA TRP A 69 26.25 1.74 15.04
C TRP A 69 25.76 2.83 15.98
N ASN A 70 24.81 2.51 16.86
CA ASN A 70 24.30 3.46 17.85
C ASN A 70 25.42 3.94 18.78
N HIS A 71 26.20 3.02 19.33
CA HIS A 71 27.31 3.39 20.19
C HIS A 71 28.40 4.15 19.43
N ARG A 72 28.72 3.78 18.17
CA ARG A 72 29.67 4.52 17.33
C ARG A 72 29.26 5.98 17.15
N ARG A 73 27.96 6.26 16.95
CA ARG A 73 27.44 7.64 16.87
C ARG A 73 27.65 8.42 18.17
N ILE A 74 27.39 7.78 19.32
CA ILE A 74 27.65 8.36 20.64
C ILE A 74 29.16 8.66 20.81
N VAL A 75 30.03 7.71 20.46
CA VAL A 75 31.49 7.91 20.53
C VAL A 75 31.94 9.08 19.66
N ILE A 76 31.37 9.24 18.46
CA ILE A 76 31.67 10.38 17.59
C ILE A 76 31.20 11.70 18.22
N GLN A 77 29.94 11.78 18.68
CA GLN A 77 29.34 13.03 19.17
C GLN A 77 29.83 13.44 20.56
N ASP A 78 29.77 12.50 21.51
CA ASP A 78 30.03 12.76 22.93
C ASP A 78 31.47 12.46 23.34
N GLY A 79 32.26 11.89 22.43
CA GLY A 79 33.68 11.62 22.60
C GLY A 79 34.54 12.48 21.68
N LEU A 80 34.65 12.07 20.42
CA LEU A 80 35.64 12.60 19.47
C LEU A 80 35.40 14.05 19.04
N LEU A 81 34.13 14.48 18.94
CA LEU A 81 33.75 15.83 18.53
C LEU A 81 33.31 16.71 19.69
N LYS A 82 33.28 16.19 20.92
CA LYS A 82 32.86 16.96 22.09
C LYS A 82 33.92 18.00 22.45
N PRO A 83 33.57 19.29 22.53
CA PRO A 83 34.52 20.32 22.96
C PRO A 83 35.00 20.07 24.38
N THR A 84 36.31 20.13 24.61
CA THR A 84 36.92 19.98 25.95
C THR A 84 36.83 21.26 26.80
N ARG A 85 36.58 22.40 26.16
CA ARG A 85 36.39 23.72 26.79
C ARG A 85 35.40 24.55 25.97
N ALA A 86 34.94 25.67 26.51
CA ALA A 86 34.18 26.67 25.75
C ALA A 86 35.06 27.19 24.60
N PRO A 87 34.62 27.04 23.33
CA PRO A 87 35.42 27.41 22.17
C PRO A 87 35.40 28.93 21.94
N ASP A 88 36.54 29.50 21.56
CA ASP A 88 36.60 30.83 20.92
C ASP A 88 36.28 30.73 19.41
N GLU A 89 36.18 31.86 18.69
CA GLU A 89 35.83 31.87 17.25
C GLU A 89 36.79 31.04 16.38
N HIS A 90 38.08 30.99 16.74
CA HIS A 90 39.08 30.20 16.03
C HIS A 90 38.89 28.70 16.31
N ASP A 91 38.63 28.34 17.57
CA ASP A 91 38.31 26.97 18.00
C ASP A 91 37.05 26.43 17.30
N VAL A 92 36.02 27.27 17.09
CA VAL A 92 34.79 26.86 16.39
C VAL A 92 35.10 26.44 14.95
N THR A 93 35.91 27.23 14.24
CA THR A 93 36.28 26.94 12.85
C THR A 93 37.12 25.66 12.77
N ALA A 94 38.12 25.52 13.64
CA ALA A 94 38.95 24.32 13.71
C ALA A 94 38.14 23.05 14.08
N ALA A 95 37.17 23.18 14.99
CA ALA A 95 36.27 22.09 15.37
C ALA A 95 35.36 21.68 14.19
N GLN A 96 34.84 22.64 13.41
CA GLN A 96 34.08 22.34 12.20
C GLN A 96 34.93 21.61 11.14
N GLU A 97 36.18 22.03 10.93
CA GLU A 97 37.09 21.35 10.00
C GLU A 97 37.43 19.93 10.44
N MET A 98 37.67 19.74 11.74
CA MET A 98 37.90 18.42 12.34
C MET A 98 36.67 17.52 12.19
N ALA A 99 35.47 18.04 12.49
CA ALA A 99 34.21 17.34 12.31
C ALA A 99 34.00 16.96 10.85
N GLN A 100 34.21 17.89 9.93
CA GLN A 100 34.12 17.65 8.49
C GLN A 100 35.06 16.51 8.06
N LYS A 101 36.31 16.53 8.51
CA LYS A 101 37.29 15.48 8.20
C LYS A 101 36.86 14.12 8.74
N LEU A 102 36.35 14.05 9.98
CA LEU A 102 35.89 12.80 10.58
C LEU A 102 34.68 12.23 9.83
N PHE A 103 33.70 13.07 9.46
CA PHE A 103 32.55 12.60 8.68
C PHE A 103 32.95 12.15 7.28
N LEU A 104 33.91 12.79 6.61
CA LEU A 104 34.45 12.29 5.34
C LEU A 104 35.06 10.88 5.50
N GLN A 105 35.78 10.62 6.59
CA GLN A 105 36.28 9.28 6.90
C GLN A 105 35.15 8.26 7.15
N GLU A 106 34.05 8.67 7.78
CA GLU A 106 32.86 7.83 7.95
C GLU A 106 32.17 7.53 6.62
N LEU A 107 32.09 8.52 5.71
CA LEU A 107 31.55 8.31 4.37
C LEU A 107 32.43 7.35 3.56
N ASP A 108 33.76 7.40 3.71
CA ASP A 108 34.69 6.43 3.13
C ASP A 108 34.56 5.04 3.76
N PHE A 109 34.32 4.97 5.08
CA PHE A 109 34.06 3.72 5.78
C PHE A 109 32.78 3.05 5.26
N PHE A 110 31.70 3.83 5.05
CA PHE A 110 30.50 3.35 4.38
C PHE A 110 30.82 2.75 3.00
N MET A 111 31.65 3.41 2.19
CA MET A 111 32.01 2.93 0.85
C MET A 111 32.76 1.58 0.88
N GLN A 112 33.47 1.29 1.97
CA GLN A 112 34.09 -0.02 2.19
C GLN A 112 33.03 -1.09 2.51
N LEU A 113 32.06 -0.75 3.36
CA LEU A 113 31.06 -1.71 3.87
C LEU A 113 29.90 -1.97 2.91
N ILE A 114 29.49 -0.98 2.11
CA ILE A 114 28.34 -1.12 1.20
C ILE A 114 28.58 -2.16 0.11
N ARG A 115 29.85 -2.41 -0.24
CA ARG A 115 30.26 -3.49 -1.15
C ARG A 115 30.07 -4.89 -0.55
N ILE A 116 30.05 -5.00 0.77
CA ILE A 116 29.87 -6.25 1.52
C ILE A 116 28.38 -6.54 1.70
N ASN A 117 27.60 -5.54 2.10
CA ASN A 117 26.15 -5.66 2.25
C ASN A 117 25.43 -4.39 1.76
N PRO A 118 25.05 -4.31 0.47
CA PRO A 118 24.35 -3.14 -0.09
C PRO A 118 22.90 -2.98 0.43
N LYS A 119 22.38 -3.97 1.15
CA LYS A 119 21.00 -4.03 1.66
C LYS A 119 20.93 -3.93 3.19
N SER A 120 21.99 -3.44 3.83
CA SER A 120 22.00 -3.16 5.27
C SER A 120 21.26 -1.86 5.58
N TYR A 121 20.15 -1.96 6.31
CA TYR A 121 19.42 -0.78 6.81
C TYR A 121 20.33 0.18 7.60
N TRP A 122 21.22 -0.38 8.43
CA TRP A 122 22.04 0.42 9.35
C TRP A 122 23.17 1.16 8.65
N LEU A 123 23.72 0.62 7.55
CA LEU A 123 24.66 1.36 6.72
C LEU A 123 24.02 2.61 6.12
N TRP A 124 22.86 2.46 5.48
CA TRP A 124 22.14 3.59 4.89
C TRP A 124 21.69 4.59 5.95
N ASN A 125 21.23 4.12 7.12
CA ASN A 125 20.87 4.96 8.25
C ASN A 125 22.06 5.77 8.78
N HIS A 126 23.22 5.12 8.97
CA HIS A 126 24.43 5.78 9.47
C HIS A 126 24.97 6.80 8.49
N ARG A 127 24.98 6.49 7.18
CA ARG A 127 25.39 7.45 6.13
C ARG A 127 24.52 8.70 6.16
N LEU A 128 23.20 8.53 6.23
CA LEU A 128 22.28 9.66 6.29
C LEU A 128 22.46 10.48 7.57
N TRP A 129 22.70 9.83 8.71
CA TRP A 129 23.04 10.51 9.95
C TRP A 129 24.34 11.32 9.82
N CYS A 130 25.38 10.79 9.18
CA CYS A 130 26.61 11.54 8.93
C CYS A 130 26.34 12.81 8.12
N LEU A 131 25.60 12.68 7.00
CA LEU A 131 25.31 13.81 6.11
C LEU A 131 24.44 14.89 6.76
N ARG A 132 23.50 14.51 7.63
CA ARG A 132 22.66 15.45 8.37
C ARG A 132 23.39 16.16 9.51
N THR A 133 24.49 15.57 9.99
CA THR A 133 25.25 16.08 11.15
C THR A 133 26.51 16.85 10.71
N MET A 134 27.07 16.52 9.55
CA MET A 134 28.33 17.10 9.10
C MET A 134 28.19 18.59 8.75
N PRO A 135 29.22 19.42 8.96
CA PRO A 135 29.14 20.86 8.71
C PRO A 135 28.85 21.24 7.25
N LYS A 136 29.45 20.52 6.29
CA LYS A 136 29.34 20.84 4.85
C LYS A 136 29.05 19.56 4.03
N PRO A 137 27.80 19.06 4.01
CA PRO A 137 27.43 17.90 3.22
C PRO A 137 27.41 18.20 1.71
N SER A 138 27.82 17.24 0.89
CA SER A 138 27.78 17.34 -0.58
C SER A 138 26.62 16.51 -1.14
N TRP A 139 25.40 17.05 -1.11
CA TRP A 139 24.22 16.36 -1.65
C TRP A 139 24.32 16.07 -3.15
N ALA A 140 24.99 16.93 -3.91
CA ALA A 140 25.29 16.68 -5.32
C ALA A 140 26.17 15.43 -5.48
N GLY A 141 27.23 15.28 -4.65
CA GLY A 141 28.07 14.08 -4.64
C GLY A 141 27.28 12.81 -4.28
N GLU A 142 26.33 12.92 -3.35
CA GLU A 142 25.45 11.81 -2.97
C GLU A 142 24.51 11.39 -4.10
N LEU A 143 24.03 12.35 -4.92
CA LEU A 143 23.20 12.05 -6.09
C LEU A 143 23.98 11.23 -7.13
N HIS A 144 25.25 11.56 -7.34
CA HIS A 144 26.14 10.80 -8.23
C HIS A 144 26.40 9.39 -7.70
N LEU A 145 26.62 9.27 -6.39
CA LEU A 145 26.82 7.98 -5.73
C LEU A 145 25.60 7.08 -5.88
N VAL A 146 24.41 7.58 -5.53
CA VAL A 146 23.19 6.76 -5.58
C VAL A 146 22.82 6.41 -7.02
N ASN A 147 23.09 7.28 -7.99
CA ASN A 147 22.96 6.94 -9.41
C ASN A 147 23.83 5.73 -9.78
N LYS A 148 25.12 5.73 -9.40
CA LYS A 148 26.01 4.57 -9.63
C LYS A 148 25.49 3.31 -8.95
N MET A 149 24.99 3.40 -7.72
CA MET A 149 24.43 2.25 -7.02
C MET A 149 23.18 1.68 -7.70
N LEU A 150 22.28 2.53 -8.19
CA LEU A 150 21.09 2.13 -8.94
C LEU A 150 21.40 1.66 -10.37
N THR A 151 22.62 1.86 -10.86
CA THR A 151 23.10 1.21 -12.09
C THR A 151 23.60 -0.21 -11.81
N LEU A 152 24.14 -0.47 -10.61
CA LEU A 152 24.57 -1.81 -10.21
C LEU A 152 23.41 -2.71 -9.74
N ASP A 153 22.45 -2.15 -9.02
CA ASP A 153 21.21 -2.82 -8.62
C ASP A 153 20.03 -1.85 -8.76
N ALA A 154 19.40 -1.87 -9.94
CA ALA A 154 18.30 -0.98 -10.29
C ALA A 154 17.04 -1.17 -9.42
N ARG A 155 16.93 -2.30 -8.71
CA ARG A 155 15.79 -2.62 -7.83
C ARG A 155 16.12 -2.46 -6.34
N ASN A 156 17.27 -1.90 -6.00
CA ASN A 156 17.63 -1.65 -4.61
C ASN A 156 16.75 -0.54 -4.01
N PHE A 157 15.73 -0.94 -3.24
CA PHE A 157 14.80 0.00 -2.61
C PHE A 157 15.46 0.94 -1.59
N HIS A 158 16.58 0.53 -0.96
CA HIS A 158 17.36 1.44 -0.12
C HIS A 158 17.99 2.56 -0.96
N GLY A 159 18.53 2.21 -2.13
CA GLY A 159 19.06 3.17 -3.09
C GLY A 159 17.99 4.17 -3.54
N TRP A 160 16.79 3.71 -3.91
CA TRP A 160 15.68 4.59 -4.28
C TRP A 160 15.19 5.48 -3.13
N THR A 161 15.08 4.92 -1.92
CA THR A 161 14.72 5.68 -0.72
C THR A 161 15.77 6.74 -0.39
N TYR A 162 17.04 6.36 -0.47
CA TYR A 162 18.15 7.28 -0.25
C TYR A 162 18.17 8.39 -1.30
N ARG A 163 17.94 8.06 -2.58
CA ARG A 163 17.84 9.05 -3.66
C ARG A 163 16.76 10.09 -3.37
N ARG A 164 15.56 9.68 -2.95
CA ARG A 164 14.49 10.62 -2.56
C ARG A 164 14.93 11.58 -1.46
N VAL A 165 15.66 11.10 -0.45
CA VAL A 165 16.19 11.95 0.63
C VAL A 165 17.26 12.93 0.11
N VAL A 166 18.16 12.46 -0.76
CA VAL A 166 19.19 13.32 -1.37
C VAL A 166 18.55 14.41 -2.22
N VAL A 167 17.59 14.05 -3.09
CA VAL A 167 16.84 14.98 -3.92
C VAL A 167 16.10 15.98 -3.03
N HIS A 168 15.42 15.54 -1.98
CA HIS A 168 14.74 16.44 -1.05
C HIS A 168 15.67 17.51 -0.46
N HIS A 169 16.89 17.15 -0.05
CA HIS A 169 17.86 18.13 0.45
C HIS A 169 18.44 19.04 -0.65
N LEU A 170 18.59 18.54 -1.88
CA LEU A 170 18.95 19.38 -3.03
C LEU A 170 17.87 20.42 -3.32
N ARG A 171 16.60 20.00 -3.33
CA ARG A 171 15.42 20.89 -3.49
C ARG A 171 15.36 21.98 -2.42
N GLN A 172 15.68 21.65 -1.17
CA GLN A 172 15.75 22.64 -0.08
C GLN A 172 16.88 23.67 -0.24
N SER A 173 17.86 23.39 -1.10
CA SER A 173 19.04 24.21 -1.30
C SER A 173 19.00 25.02 -2.60
N THR A 174 17.92 24.92 -3.38
CA THR A 174 17.75 25.70 -4.62
C THR A 174 17.54 27.18 -4.32
N ALA A 175 18.03 28.04 -5.22
CA ALA A 175 17.93 29.49 -5.07
C ALA A 175 16.61 30.05 -5.62
N SER A 176 15.95 29.32 -6.53
CA SER A 176 14.71 29.74 -7.18
C SER A 176 13.76 28.57 -7.45
N ALA A 177 12.50 28.89 -7.78
CA ALA A 177 11.51 27.89 -8.17
C ALA A 177 11.89 27.19 -9.49
N GLU A 178 12.50 27.91 -10.44
CA GLU A 178 12.94 27.36 -11.71
C GLU A 178 14.05 26.31 -11.53
N GLU A 179 14.95 26.50 -10.56
CA GLU A 179 15.97 25.50 -10.22
C GLU A 179 15.34 24.24 -9.60
N ASP A 180 14.31 24.41 -8.76
CA ASP A 180 13.57 23.29 -8.17
C ASP A 180 12.81 22.50 -9.23
N ASP A 181 12.07 23.19 -10.11
CA ASP A 181 11.36 22.57 -11.23
C ASP A 181 12.32 21.86 -12.18
N SER A 182 13.50 22.43 -12.46
CA SER A 182 14.55 21.76 -13.24
C SER A 182 15.03 20.47 -12.59
N LEU A 183 15.19 20.43 -11.26
CA LEU A 183 15.57 19.22 -10.55
C LEU A 183 14.46 18.15 -10.60
N VAL A 184 13.19 18.55 -10.48
CA VAL A 184 12.05 17.65 -10.61
C VAL A 184 12.00 17.03 -12.01
N ASN A 185 12.22 17.83 -13.06
CA ASN A 185 12.32 17.35 -14.44
C ASN A 185 13.50 16.37 -14.62
N GLN A 186 14.67 16.67 -14.08
CA GLN A 186 15.82 15.76 -14.12
C GLN A 186 15.55 14.42 -13.41
N GLU A 187 14.81 14.44 -12.31
CA GLU A 187 14.38 13.21 -11.62
C GLU A 187 13.35 12.43 -12.44
N PHE A 188 12.44 13.11 -13.12
CA PHE A 188 11.49 12.49 -14.03
C PHE A 188 12.20 11.81 -15.21
N ASP A 189 13.15 12.51 -15.85
CA ASP A 189 14.00 11.96 -16.91
C ASP A 189 14.83 10.77 -16.44
N PHE A 190 15.32 10.82 -15.19
CA PHE A 190 16.02 9.69 -14.58
C PHE A 190 15.12 8.45 -14.48
N THR A 191 13.83 8.61 -14.17
CA THR A 191 12.88 7.47 -14.19
C THR A 191 12.72 6.91 -15.60
N THR A 192 12.60 7.76 -16.63
CA THR A 192 12.54 7.35 -18.04
C THR A 192 13.77 6.53 -18.41
N GLN A 193 14.97 7.02 -18.05
CA GLN A 193 16.23 6.32 -18.29
C GLN A 193 16.23 4.93 -17.62
N LYS A 194 15.76 4.84 -16.38
CA LYS A 194 15.76 3.58 -15.62
C LYS A 194 14.70 2.59 -16.10
N ILE A 195 13.58 3.06 -16.62
CA ILE A 195 12.55 2.23 -17.26
C ILE A 195 13.08 1.68 -18.59
N ASN A 196 13.69 2.52 -19.43
CA ASN A 196 14.26 2.08 -20.72
C ASN A 196 15.44 1.11 -20.55
N GLN A 197 16.15 1.15 -19.41
CA GLN A 197 17.17 0.16 -19.07
C GLN A 197 16.57 -1.20 -18.71
N SER A 198 15.39 -1.23 -18.09
CA SER A 198 14.69 -2.44 -17.69
C SER A 198 13.24 -2.11 -17.33
N PHE A 199 12.30 -2.56 -18.17
CA PHE A 199 10.86 -2.40 -17.91
C PHE A 199 10.42 -3.06 -16.60
N SER A 200 11.14 -4.08 -16.13
CA SER A 200 10.97 -4.74 -14.83
C SER A 200 11.35 -3.90 -13.60
N ASN A 201 11.77 -2.66 -13.79
CA ASN A 201 12.14 -1.78 -12.69
C ASN A 201 10.91 -1.11 -12.05
N TYR A 202 10.16 -1.86 -11.25
CA TYR A 202 9.01 -1.34 -10.48
C TYR A 202 9.33 -0.06 -9.69
N SER A 203 10.56 0.06 -9.16
CA SER A 203 10.93 1.25 -8.38
C SER A 203 11.00 2.52 -9.23
N ALA A 204 11.39 2.41 -10.50
CA ALA A 204 11.39 3.53 -11.43
C ALA A 204 9.96 3.95 -11.81
N TRP A 205 9.09 2.99 -12.14
CA TRP A 205 7.66 3.23 -12.38
C TRP A 205 6.96 3.89 -11.19
N HIS A 206 7.20 3.38 -9.98
CA HIS A 206 6.63 3.94 -8.77
C HIS A 206 7.13 5.37 -8.50
N GLN A 207 8.44 5.63 -8.68
CA GLN A 207 8.97 6.98 -8.54
C GLN A 207 8.37 7.93 -9.58
N ARG A 208 8.20 7.45 -10.82
CA ARG A 208 7.57 8.21 -11.91
C ARG A 208 6.14 8.60 -11.57
N SER A 209 5.35 7.67 -11.03
CA SER A 209 3.96 7.91 -10.63
C SER A 209 3.81 8.99 -9.55
N LYS A 210 4.84 9.17 -8.70
CA LYS A 210 4.86 10.21 -7.66
C LYS A 210 5.37 11.56 -8.14
N LEU A 211 6.16 11.60 -9.22
CA LEU A 211 6.64 12.83 -9.83
C LEU A 211 5.64 13.42 -10.84
N LEU A 212 4.89 12.56 -11.54
CA LEU A 212 4.03 12.97 -12.65
C LEU A 212 3.00 14.07 -12.28
N PRO A 213 2.28 14.02 -11.14
CA PRO A 213 1.35 15.09 -10.76
C PRO A 213 2.03 16.46 -10.59
N GLU A 214 3.30 16.47 -10.16
CA GLU A 214 4.09 17.69 -10.00
C GLU A 214 4.60 18.19 -11.37
N ILE A 215 5.03 17.29 -12.25
CA ILE A 215 5.46 17.62 -13.62
C ILE A 215 4.36 18.33 -14.41
N VAL A 216 3.13 17.85 -14.29
CA VAL A 216 2.01 18.39 -15.07
C VAL A 216 1.28 19.53 -14.39
N LYS A 217 1.68 19.97 -13.18
CA LYS A 217 0.90 20.91 -12.35
C LYS A 217 0.51 22.19 -13.11
N ASP A 218 1.46 22.79 -13.81
CA ASP A 218 1.31 24.08 -14.52
C ASP A 218 1.01 23.92 -16.03
N MET A 219 0.81 22.69 -16.51
CA MET A 219 0.48 22.40 -17.91
C MET A 219 -0.99 22.67 -18.23
N THR A 220 -1.25 23.07 -19.47
CA THR A 220 -2.59 23.14 -20.05
C THR A 220 -3.23 21.75 -20.13
N ALA A 221 -4.56 21.70 -20.31
CA ALA A 221 -5.27 20.44 -20.44
C ALA A 221 -4.79 19.59 -21.63
N GLU A 222 -4.43 20.22 -22.75
CA GLU A 222 -3.94 19.46 -23.91
C GLU A 222 -2.52 18.95 -23.71
N GLU A 223 -1.62 19.74 -23.11
CA GLU A 223 -0.28 19.25 -22.75
C GLU A 223 -0.35 18.08 -21.76
N LYS A 224 -1.28 18.12 -20.79
CA LYS A 224 -1.57 16.99 -19.89
C LYS A 224 -2.03 15.75 -20.66
N ASN A 225 -2.88 15.94 -21.67
CA ASN A 225 -3.35 14.84 -22.52
C ASN A 225 -2.22 14.26 -23.37
N ASP A 226 -1.32 15.10 -23.90
CA ASP A 226 -0.12 14.63 -24.61
C ASP A 226 0.78 13.80 -23.70
N VAL A 227 1.02 14.26 -22.46
CA VAL A 227 1.76 13.48 -21.47
C VAL A 227 1.06 12.15 -21.19
N ALA A 228 -0.26 12.14 -21.01
CA ALA A 228 -1.02 10.90 -20.80
C ALA A 228 -0.91 9.92 -21.98
N ARG A 229 -1.00 10.39 -23.23
CA ARG A 229 -0.80 9.55 -24.42
C ARG A 229 0.62 8.96 -24.47
N ASN A 230 1.64 9.76 -24.16
CA ASN A 230 3.03 9.30 -24.11
C ASN A 230 3.26 8.25 -23.00
N GLU A 231 2.64 8.42 -21.83
CA GLU A 231 2.70 7.42 -20.75
C GLU A 231 2.03 6.11 -21.17
N LEU A 232 0.86 6.17 -21.82
CA LEU A 232 0.18 4.99 -22.35
C LEU A 232 1.04 4.28 -23.40
N GLU A 233 1.59 5.00 -24.38
CA GLU A 233 2.47 4.42 -25.40
C GLU A 233 3.70 3.75 -24.79
N MET A 234 4.35 4.39 -23.80
CA MET A 234 5.51 3.82 -23.13
C MET A 234 5.16 2.52 -22.39
N VAL A 235 4.00 2.46 -21.75
CA VAL A 235 3.51 1.26 -21.06
C VAL A 235 3.14 0.17 -22.05
N GLN A 236 2.47 0.51 -23.16
CA GLN A 236 2.15 -0.42 -24.24
C GLN A 236 3.43 -1.06 -24.76
N ASN A 237 4.44 -0.26 -25.11
CA ASN A 237 5.74 -0.76 -25.54
C ASN A 237 6.37 -1.73 -24.51
N ALA A 238 6.25 -1.43 -23.22
CA ALA A 238 6.76 -2.28 -22.16
C ALA A 238 6.02 -3.64 -22.09
N ILE A 239 4.68 -3.65 -22.11
CA ILE A 239 3.89 -4.89 -22.02
C ILE A 239 4.00 -5.76 -23.28
N TYR A 240 4.19 -5.16 -24.46
CA TYR A 240 4.48 -5.93 -25.69
C TYR A 240 5.90 -6.49 -25.71
N THR A 241 6.84 -5.86 -25.01
CA THR A 241 8.23 -6.34 -24.93
C THR A 241 8.38 -7.49 -23.94
N ASP A 242 7.72 -7.40 -22.78
CA ASP A 242 7.74 -8.43 -21.74
C ASP A 242 6.36 -8.53 -21.05
N PRO A 243 5.42 -9.30 -21.61
CA PRO A 243 4.05 -9.40 -21.10
C PRO A 243 3.95 -10.09 -19.73
N ASP A 244 5.00 -10.79 -19.30
CA ASP A 244 5.06 -11.42 -17.97
C ASP A 244 5.53 -10.46 -16.87
N ASP A 245 6.10 -9.30 -17.25
CA ASP A 245 6.57 -8.32 -16.28
C ASP A 245 5.43 -7.52 -15.62
N GLN A 246 5.18 -7.80 -14.35
CA GLN A 246 4.12 -7.16 -13.58
C GLN A 246 4.26 -5.63 -13.42
N SER A 247 5.44 -5.05 -13.59
CA SER A 247 5.70 -3.67 -13.22
C SER A 247 4.99 -2.70 -14.15
N ALA A 248 5.08 -2.95 -15.46
CA ALA A 248 4.41 -2.17 -16.48
C ALA A 248 2.88 -2.26 -16.32
N TRP A 249 2.33 -3.45 -16.08
CA TRP A 249 0.90 -3.66 -15.85
C TRP A 249 0.34 -2.87 -14.67
N LEU A 250 1.06 -2.87 -13.55
CA LEU A 250 0.64 -2.12 -12.36
C LEU A 250 0.68 -0.61 -12.59
N TYR A 251 1.68 -0.11 -13.33
CA TYR A 251 1.73 1.28 -13.72
C TYR A 251 0.62 1.62 -14.74
N TYR A 252 0.28 0.70 -15.65
CA TYR A 252 -0.81 0.84 -16.60
C TYR A 252 -2.15 1.07 -15.90
N TRP A 253 -2.45 0.23 -14.91
CA TRP A 253 -3.66 0.36 -14.10
C TRP A 253 -3.67 1.67 -13.32
N TRP A 254 -2.49 2.11 -12.84
CA TRP A 254 -2.36 3.40 -12.20
C TRP A 254 -2.70 4.52 -13.19
N VAL A 255 -2.02 4.61 -14.35
CA VAL A 255 -2.23 5.68 -15.36
C VAL A 255 -3.71 5.82 -15.69
N LEU A 256 -4.39 4.74 -16.06
CA LEU A 256 -5.80 4.76 -16.44
C LEU A 256 -6.74 5.09 -15.28
N GLY A 257 -6.30 4.89 -14.04
CA GLY A 257 -7.08 5.14 -12.84
C GLY A 257 -8.25 4.17 -12.64
N LYS A 258 -8.87 4.24 -11.46
CA LYS A 258 -10.07 3.47 -11.13
C LYS A 258 -11.30 4.36 -11.23
N ALA A 259 -12.37 3.83 -11.82
CA ALA A 259 -13.68 4.40 -11.67
C ALA A 259 -14.12 4.29 -10.19
N PRO A 260 -14.74 5.34 -9.63
CA PRO A 260 -15.30 5.25 -8.30
C PRO A 260 -16.38 4.17 -8.28
N SER A 261 -16.31 3.29 -7.29
CA SER A 261 -17.37 2.33 -7.01
C SER A 261 -17.92 2.67 -5.65
N HIS A 262 -19.16 3.14 -5.62
CA HIS A 262 -19.75 3.65 -4.39
C HIS A 262 -20.44 2.53 -3.61
N VAL A 263 -20.30 2.57 -2.29
CA VAL A 263 -21.23 1.86 -1.42
C VAL A 263 -22.62 2.46 -1.61
N MET A 264 -23.61 1.58 -1.77
CA MET A 264 -25.01 1.91 -1.90
C MET A 264 -25.81 1.23 -0.80
N LEU A 265 -26.71 1.98 -0.17
CA LEU A 265 -27.83 1.42 0.57
C LEU A 265 -28.79 0.78 -0.44
N LEU A 266 -28.92 -0.54 -0.38
CA LEU A 266 -29.80 -1.32 -1.26
C LEU A 266 -31.25 -1.28 -0.79
N GLY A 267 -31.46 -1.11 0.52
CA GLY A 267 -32.79 -0.94 1.10
C GLY A 267 -32.80 -1.13 2.62
N VAL A 268 -33.94 -0.76 3.21
CA VAL A 268 -34.24 -0.93 4.63
C VAL A 268 -35.57 -1.66 4.79
N TYR A 269 -35.59 -2.72 5.60
CA TYR A 269 -36.68 -3.69 5.60
C TYR A 269 -37.12 -4.09 7.00
N HIS A 270 -38.43 -4.26 7.19
CA HIS A 270 -39.01 -4.89 8.37
C HIS A 270 -38.83 -6.40 8.32
N VAL A 271 -38.36 -6.98 9.43
CA VAL A 271 -38.21 -8.42 9.57
C VAL A 271 -38.78 -8.93 10.90
N GLY A 272 -39.88 -9.68 10.81
CA GLY A 272 -40.56 -10.27 11.96
C GLY A 272 -41.23 -9.24 12.87
N ASP A 273 -41.18 -9.48 14.20
CA ASP A 273 -41.83 -8.67 15.23
C ASP A 273 -41.08 -7.36 15.53
N GLY A 274 -40.96 -6.49 14.53
CA GLY A 274 -40.45 -5.12 14.68
C GLY A 274 -38.94 -4.93 14.59
N ASN A 275 -38.18 -5.94 14.14
CA ASN A 275 -36.76 -5.74 13.84
C ASN A 275 -36.58 -5.17 12.44
N ILE A 276 -35.48 -4.43 12.23
CA ILE A 276 -35.20 -3.77 10.94
C ILE A 276 -33.85 -4.23 10.41
N VAL A 277 -33.74 -4.36 9.10
CA VAL A 277 -32.50 -4.71 8.43
C VAL A 277 -32.13 -3.63 7.41
N CYS A 278 -30.90 -3.11 7.51
CA CYS A 278 -30.27 -2.29 6.50
C CYS A 278 -29.31 -3.14 5.66
N VAL A 279 -29.37 -3.00 4.34
CA VAL A 279 -28.59 -3.81 3.41
C VAL A 279 -27.75 -2.93 2.50
N PHE A 280 -26.47 -3.28 2.36
CA PHE A 280 -25.49 -2.60 1.51
C PHE A 280 -24.94 -3.55 0.46
N ASN A 281 -24.41 -2.97 -0.63
CA ASN A 281 -23.73 -3.72 -1.70
C ASN A 281 -22.28 -4.14 -1.37
N ASP A 282 -21.73 -3.69 -0.24
CA ASP A 282 -20.40 -4.09 0.28
C ASP A 282 -20.43 -4.05 1.83
N MET A 283 -19.41 -4.60 2.47
CA MET A 283 -19.24 -4.56 3.92
C MET A 283 -18.90 -3.15 4.39
N VAL A 284 -19.68 -2.65 5.36
CA VAL A 284 -19.54 -1.31 5.92
C VAL A 284 -19.35 -1.32 7.42
N ARG A 285 -18.82 -0.22 7.94
CA ARG A 285 -18.78 0.17 9.35
C ARG A 285 -19.45 1.52 9.55
N PHE A 286 -19.88 1.80 10.77
CA PHE A 286 -20.47 3.10 11.11
C PHE A 286 -19.60 3.88 12.10
N SER A 287 -19.41 5.19 11.86
CA SER A 287 -19.01 6.14 12.92
C SER A 287 -20.22 6.67 13.67
N GLN A 288 -21.39 6.64 13.05
CA GLN A 288 -22.69 6.94 13.64
C GLN A 288 -23.74 6.06 12.97
N TYR A 289 -24.56 5.39 13.78
CA TYR A 289 -25.60 4.49 13.30
C TYR A 289 -26.75 5.22 12.59
N PRO A 290 -27.49 4.55 11.69
CA PRO A 290 -28.71 5.08 11.11
C PRO A 290 -29.73 5.47 12.19
N THR A 291 -30.45 6.57 11.95
CA THR A 291 -31.56 7.02 12.79
C THR A 291 -32.86 6.48 12.22
N LEU A 292 -33.65 5.80 13.05
CA LEU A 292 -34.95 5.26 12.67
C LEU A 292 -36.05 6.12 13.28
N LEU A 293 -37.06 6.46 12.48
CA LEU A 293 -38.18 7.31 12.85
C LEU A 293 -39.49 6.53 12.73
N ASP A 294 -40.41 6.74 13.67
CA ASP A 294 -41.78 6.25 13.57
C ASP A 294 -42.67 7.13 12.67
N ASP A 295 -43.93 6.74 12.49
CA ASP A 295 -44.92 7.49 11.69
C ASP A 295 -45.16 8.93 12.17
N LEU A 296 -44.82 9.23 13.43
CA LEU A 296 -44.92 10.54 14.04
C LEU A 296 -43.59 11.31 14.00
N GLN A 297 -42.58 10.79 13.28
CA GLN A 297 -41.23 11.34 13.15
C GLN A 297 -40.43 11.35 14.46
N ASN A 298 -40.76 10.48 15.42
CA ASN A 298 -40.01 10.34 16.66
C ASN A 298 -38.88 9.31 16.49
N PRO A 299 -37.67 9.59 17.03
CA PRO A 299 -36.57 8.63 17.04
C PRO A 299 -36.93 7.34 17.79
N THR A 300 -36.59 6.23 17.18
CA THR A 300 -36.75 4.88 17.72
C THR A 300 -35.48 4.46 18.47
N ALA A 301 -35.61 4.15 19.76
CA ALA A 301 -34.54 3.56 20.58
C ALA A 301 -34.32 2.06 20.27
N GLY A 302 -33.06 1.63 20.25
CA GLY A 302 -32.69 0.25 20.03
C GLY A 302 -31.20 0.11 19.72
N GLN A 303 -30.79 -1.07 19.28
CA GLN A 303 -29.39 -1.40 19.07
C GLN A 303 -29.13 -1.98 17.67
N TRP A 304 -28.03 -1.55 17.06
CA TRP A 304 -27.56 -2.04 15.78
C TRP A 304 -26.50 -3.13 15.95
N PHE A 305 -26.63 -4.18 15.15
CA PHE A 305 -25.73 -5.32 15.12
C PHE A 305 -25.34 -5.64 13.67
N PRO A 306 -24.04 -5.82 13.37
CA PRO A 306 -23.64 -6.36 12.08
C PRO A 306 -24.00 -7.84 12.02
N MET A 307 -24.61 -8.24 10.92
CA MET A 307 -24.84 -9.65 10.62
C MET A 307 -23.55 -10.18 10.00
N GLU A 308 -22.80 -10.98 10.77
CA GLU A 308 -21.57 -11.61 10.30
C GLU A 308 -21.91 -12.67 9.24
N THR A 309 -21.19 -12.64 8.12
CA THR A 309 -21.12 -13.78 7.21
C THR A 309 -20.36 -14.91 7.93
N VAL A 310 -20.86 -16.13 7.83
CA VAL A 310 -20.40 -17.31 8.62
C VAL A 310 -18.96 -17.73 8.32
N VAL A 311 -18.22 -17.01 7.47
CA VAL A 311 -16.92 -17.43 6.94
C VAL A 311 -15.79 -16.52 7.39
N SER A 312 -15.37 -16.66 8.65
CA SER A 312 -13.96 -16.45 9.04
C SER A 312 -13.72 -16.85 10.49
N THR A 313 -13.38 -18.12 10.71
CA THR A 313 -12.73 -18.57 11.96
C THR A 313 -11.22 -18.25 11.98
N SER A 314 -10.70 -17.45 11.05
CA SER A 314 -9.25 -17.23 10.89
C SER A 314 -8.77 -15.77 10.82
N SER A 315 -9.64 -14.78 10.65
CA SER A 315 -9.25 -13.36 10.73
C SER A 315 -9.46 -12.84 12.16
N SER A 316 -8.43 -12.93 12.99
CA SER A 316 -8.40 -12.37 14.34
C SER A 316 -8.25 -10.85 14.39
N TYR A 317 -8.31 -10.15 13.24
CA TYR A 317 -7.97 -8.72 13.17
C TYR A 317 -9.15 -7.76 13.36
N PHE A 318 -10.40 -8.22 13.15
CA PHE A 318 -11.60 -7.38 13.29
C PHE A 318 -12.80 -8.20 13.80
N PRO A 319 -13.01 -8.30 15.12
CA PRO A 319 -14.14 -9.02 15.65
C PRO A 319 -15.43 -8.18 15.54
N GLY A 320 -16.37 -8.63 14.71
CA GLY A 320 -17.80 -8.31 14.79
C GLY A 320 -18.22 -6.85 14.68
N ASP A 321 -17.45 -5.98 14.00
CA ASP A 321 -17.73 -4.55 13.90
C ASP A 321 -18.17 -4.06 12.51
N SER A 322 -18.47 -4.99 11.61
CA SER A 322 -18.82 -4.70 10.23
C SER A 322 -19.70 -5.75 9.58
N GLY A 323 -20.52 -5.33 8.61
CA GLY A 323 -21.33 -6.23 7.80
C GLY A 323 -21.85 -5.53 6.54
N SER A 324 -22.23 -6.32 5.54
CA SER A 324 -23.06 -5.87 4.40
C SER A 324 -24.54 -5.77 4.80
N VAL A 325 -24.94 -6.50 5.84
CA VAL A 325 -26.29 -6.52 6.41
C VAL A 325 -26.20 -6.12 7.88
N TRP A 326 -27.04 -5.17 8.29
CA TRP A 326 -27.10 -4.66 9.66
C TRP A 326 -28.51 -4.81 10.22
N LEU A 327 -28.61 -5.42 11.39
CA LEU A 327 -29.86 -5.65 12.11
C LEU A 327 -30.03 -4.59 13.20
N PHE A 328 -31.17 -3.92 13.20
CA PHE A 328 -31.64 -3.12 14.32
C PHE A 328 -32.67 -3.91 15.12
N VAL A 329 -32.43 -3.99 16.42
CA VAL A 329 -33.35 -4.59 17.39
C VAL A 329 -33.94 -3.46 18.23
N CYS A 330 -35.25 -3.30 18.15
CA CYS A 330 -36.02 -2.36 18.96
C CYS A 330 -35.99 -2.75 20.44
N ASP A 331 -35.99 -1.74 21.31
CA ASP A 331 -36.17 -1.97 22.75
C ASP A 331 -37.62 -2.41 23.05
N ALA A 332 -37.80 -3.28 24.05
CA ALA A 332 -39.07 -3.95 24.34
C ALA A 332 -40.24 -3.01 24.72
N ASP A 333 -39.96 -1.73 25.04
CA ASP A 333 -40.94 -0.75 25.52
C ASP A 333 -41.54 0.12 24.40
N GLN A 334 -41.30 -0.19 23.13
CA GLN A 334 -41.81 0.59 22.00
C GLN A 334 -43.25 0.24 21.61
N THR A 335 -44.05 1.30 21.45
CA THR A 335 -45.47 1.21 21.07
C THR A 335 -45.72 1.41 19.57
N THR A 336 -44.77 2.00 18.85
CA THR A 336 -44.86 2.32 17.42
C THR A 336 -43.70 1.68 16.67
N LEU A 337 -43.99 1.12 15.48
CA LEU A 337 -42.98 0.55 14.61
C LEU A 337 -42.31 1.66 13.80
N PRO A 338 -41.00 1.56 13.53
CA PRO A 338 -40.32 2.56 12.70
C PRO A 338 -40.79 2.45 11.25
N SER A 339 -40.94 3.59 10.57
CA SER A 339 -41.37 3.65 9.18
C SER A 339 -40.37 4.33 8.25
N THR A 340 -39.43 5.12 8.78
CA THR A 340 -38.40 5.79 7.97
C THR A 340 -37.01 5.60 8.56
N ALA A 341 -36.01 5.38 7.72
CA ALA A 341 -34.61 5.32 8.09
C ALA A 341 -33.83 6.48 7.46
N ILE A 342 -33.07 7.22 8.28
CA ILE A 342 -32.21 8.32 7.85
C ILE A 342 -30.77 7.99 8.18
N MET A 343 -29.89 8.12 7.18
CA MET A 343 -28.46 7.88 7.33
C MET A 343 -27.66 8.78 6.40
N ASP A 344 -26.58 9.35 6.92
CA ASP A 344 -25.67 10.15 6.10
C ASP A 344 -24.49 9.30 5.59
N SER A 345 -24.11 9.48 4.33
CA SER A 345 -22.99 8.74 3.72
C SER A 345 -21.66 9.00 4.42
N SER A 346 -21.46 10.17 5.04
CA SER A 346 -20.24 10.47 5.79
C SER A 346 -20.07 9.63 7.07
N THR A 347 -21.14 8.97 7.54
CA THR A 347 -21.10 8.12 8.73
C THR A 347 -20.83 6.65 8.40
N VAL A 348 -20.78 6.29 7.12
CA VAL A 348 -20.58 4.93 6.63
C VAL A 348 -19.16 4.78 6.07
N PHE A 349 -18.47 3.71 6.42
CA PHE A 349 -17.10 3.44 5.96
C PHE A 349 -17.03 2.08 5.27
N PRO A 350 -16.68 2.01 3.98
CA PRO A 350 -16.35 0.75 3.34
C PRO A 350 -15.10 0.13 3.98
N ILE A 351 -15.10 -1.19 4.13
CA ILE A 351 -13.88 -1.93 4.53
C ILE A 351 -12.98 -2.17 3.33
N SER A 352 -13.58 -2.39 2.18
CA SER A 352 -12.88 -2.61 0.93
C SER A 352 -12.25 -1.30 0.46
N SER A 353 -10.93 -1.29 0.28
CA SER A 353 -10.21 -0.16 -0.32
C SER A 353 -10.57 0.09 -1.79
N ALA A 354 -11.38 -0.79 -2.39
CA ALA A 354 -11.91 -0.63 -3.74
C ALA A 354 -13.24 0.16 -3.79
N MET A 355 -13.91 0.35 -2.65
CA MET A 355 -15.15 1.11 -2.56
C MET A 355 -14.90 2.49 -1.97
N THR A 356 -15.66 3.47 -2.44
CA THR A 356 -15.70 4.82 -1.91
C THR A 356 -17.09 5.15 -1.39
N MET A 357 -17.19 6.23 -0.61
CA MET A 357 -18.47 6.85 -0.27
C MET A 357 -18.66 8.08 -1.15
N ASP A 358 -19.92 8.34 -1.50
CA ASP A 358 -20.30 9.63 -2.06
C ASP A 358 -20.25 10.68 -0.93
N SER A 359 -19.49 11.76 -1.07
CA SER A 359 -19.46 12.83 -0.07
C SER A 359 -20.73 13.66 -0.24
N ASP A 360 -21.52 13.79 0.83
CA ASP A 360 -22.72 14.64 0.90
C ASP A 360 -24.04 13.99 0.43
N LYS A 361 -24.18 12.67 0.59
CA LYS A 361 -25.45 11.98 0.32
C LYS A 361 -26.15 11.56 1.62
N THR A 362 -27.32 12.11 1.88
CA THR A 362 -28.22 11.60 2.92
C THR A 362 -29.23 10.64 2.32
N TRP A 363 -29.26 9.40 2.81
CA TRP A 363 -30.31 8.43 2.50
C TRP A 363 -31.49 8.61 3.45
N THR A 364 -32.68 8.78 2.87
CA THR A 364 -33.97 8.79 3.58
C THR A 364 -34.85 7.74 2.91
N GLU A 365 -34.93 6.55 3.50
CA GLU A 365 -35.62 5.39 2.91
C GLU A 365 -36.83 4.99 3.75
N ASP A 366 -37.94 4.72 3.08
CA ASP A 366 -39.13 4.13 3.71
C ASP A 366 -38.87 2.64 3.99
N ILE A 367 -39.17 2.22 5.22
CA ILE A 367 -38.91 0.85 5.66
C ILE A 367 -39.96 -0.08 5.08
N GLN A 368 -39.54 -0.93 4.15
CA GLN A 368 -40.46 -1.80 3.41
C GLN A 368 -40.74 -3.10 4.18
N PRO A 369 -41.99 -3.61 4.18
CA PRO A 369 -42.28 -4.91 4.76
C PRO A 369 -41.69 -6.04 3.92
N VAL A 370 -41.04 -7.01 4.56
CA VAL A 370 -40.52 -8.19 3.88
C VAL A 370 -40.95 -9.46 4.61
N THR A 371 -41.61 -10.36 3.89
CA THR A 371 -41.96 -11.69 4.40
C THR A 371 -40.86 -12.70 4.09
N PHE A 372 -40.29 -13.31 5.14
CA PHE A 372 -39.28 -14.37 5.01
C PHE A 372 -39.90 -15.75 5.21
N GLY A 373 -39.34 -16.77 4.56
CA GLY A 373 -39.71 -18.17 4.79
C GLY A 373 -39.13 -18.69 6.11
N SER A 374 -39.97 -18.69 7.16
CA SER A 374 -39.92 -19.34 8.49
C SER A 374 -38.59 -19.80 9.16
N ASN A 375 -38.56 -19.57 10.49
CA ASN A 375 -37.73 -20.15 11.58
C ASN A 375 -36.24 -19.83 11.65
N ALA A 376 -35.49 -19.86 10.53
CA ALA A 376 -34.05 -19.63 10.58
C ALA A 376 -33.69 -18.19 11.00
N TRP A 377 -34.43 -17.21 10.48
CA TRP A 377 -34.20 -15.79 10.80
C TRP A 377 -34.50 -15.46 12.26
N THR A 378 -35.65 -15.93 12.79
CA THR A 378 -36.06 -15.70 14.17
C THR A 378 -35.06 -16.29 15.17
N ALA A 379 -34.61 -17.53 14.95
CA ALA A 379 -33.61 -18.17 15.81
C ALA A 379 -32.27 -17.42 15.84
N MET A 380 -31.90 -16.80 14.72
CA MET A 380 -30.65 -16.09 14.54
C MET A 380 -30.67 -14.67 15.14
N VAL A 381 -31.80 -13.96 15.00
CA VAL A 381 -32.04 -12.70 15.72
C VAL A 381 -31.93 -12.93 17.23
N GLU A 382 -32.54 -13.99 17.75
CA GLU A 382 -32.46 -14.35 19.17
C GLU A 382 -31.04 -14.74 19.60
N GLN A 383 -30.28 -15.44 18.74
CA GLN A 383 -28.87 -15.74 18.99
C GLN A 383 -27.99 -14.49 19.07
N LYS A 384 -28.20 -13.50 18.18
CA LYS A 384 -27.43 -12.25 18.16
C LYS A 384 -27.80 -11.34 19.33
N LYS A 385 -29.08 -11.28 19.74
CA LYS A 385 -29.51 -10.61 20.99
C LYS A 385 -28.76 -11.15 22.21
N ALA A 386 -28.47 -12.45 22.25
CA ALA A 386 -27.79 -13.10 23.38
C ALA A 386 -26.26 -12.86 23.45
N LEU A 387 -25.61 -12.41 22.36
CA LEU A 387 -24.14 -12.24 22.27
C LEU A 387 -23.63 -10.86 22.74
N SER A 388 -24.48 -10.08 23.40
CA SER A 388 -24.34 -8.69 23.82
C SER A 388 -22.92 -8.22 24.19
N LYS A 389 -22.23 -7.61 23.22
CA LYS A 389 -21.39 -6.43 23.45
C LYS A 389 -21.67 -5.40 22.36
N PRO A 390 -21.88 -4.12 22.72
CA PRO A 390 -22.08 -3.07 21.73
C PRO A 390 -20.85 -2.98 20.82
N VAL A 391 -21.10 -2.93 19.52
CA VAL A 391 -20.05 -2.77 18.51
C VAL A 391 -19.41 -1.39 18.67
N THR A 392 -18.08 -1.34 18.63
CA THR A 392 -17.34 -0.08 18.73
C THR A 392 -17.47 0.69 17.42
N LEU A 393 -17.96 1.92 17.49
CA LEU A 393 -18.05 2.81 16.32
C LEU A 393 -16.66 3.03 15.72
N ALA A 394 -16.60 3.02 14.40
CA ALA A 394 -15.35 3.24 13.67
C ALA A 394 -14.83 4.65 13.94
N LYS A 395 -13.53 4.76 14.24
CA LYS A 395 -12.83 6.06 14.24
C LYS A 395 -12.44 6.38 12.81
N GLN A 396 -12.76 7.60 12.37
CA GLN A 396 -12.36 8.09 11.06
C GLN A 396 -10.83 8.12 10.97
N TYR A 397 -10.24 7.16 10.27
CA TYR A 397 -8.88 7.30 9.78
C TYR A 397 -8.95 8.08 8.47
N LYS A 398 -8.35 9.26 8.43
CA LYS A 398 -8.08 9.95 7.16
C LYS A 398 -7.03 9.14 6.43
N ASP A 399 -7.46 8.12 5.69
CA ASP A 399 -6.57 7.43 4.77
C ASP A 399 -6.44 8.30 3.52
N SER A 400 -5.28 8.95 3.37
CA SER A 400 -5.01 9.86 2.24
C SER A 400 -4.90 9.13 0.90
N ILE A 401 -4.99 7.79 0.91
CA ILE A 401 -4.74 6.91 -0.24
C ILE A 401 -6.02 6.68 -1.07
N THR A 402 -7.22 6.81 -0.49
CA THR A 402 -8.49 6.52 -1.18
C THR A 402 -8.98 7.66 -2.07
N GLN A 403 -8.32 8.82 -2.07
CA GLN A 403 -8.67 9.98 -2.90
C GLN A 403 -7.68 10.27 -4.05
N GLU A 404 -6.74 9.38 -4.34
CA GLU A 404 -5.90 9.49 -5.55
C GLU A 404 -6.72 9.07 -6.79
N SER A 405 -7.81 9.80 -7.10
CA SER A 405 -8.39 9.79 -8.44
C SER A 405 -7.37 10.41 -9.39
N ASN A 406 -6.93 9.67 -10.40
CA ASN A 406 -6.03 10.12 -11.46
C ASN A 406 -6.69 11.21 -12.33
N ASN A 407 -6.88 12.40 -11.77
CA ASN A 407 -7.53 13.54 -12.42
C ASN A 407 -6.51 14.54 -12.97
N TRP A 408 -5.31 14.07 -13.32
CA TRP A 408 -4.23 14.94 -13.79
C TRP A 408 -4.25 15.17 -15.32
N TYR A 409 -5.11 14.47 -16.06
CA TYR A 409 -5.42 14.67 -17.49
C TYR A 409 -6.93 14.66 -17.76
N THR A 410 -7.37 15.05 -18.97
CA THR A 410 -8.78 15.21 -19.33
C THR A 410 -9.24 14.41 -20.55
N LEU A 411 -8.46 13.41 -20.99
CA LEU A 411 -8.88 12.42 -21.98
C LEU A 411 -10.22 11.78 -21.59
N ASP A 412 -11.05 11.46 -22.59
CA ASP A 412 -12.33 10.79 -22.34
C ASP A 412 -12.08 9.41 -21.70
N PRO A 413 -12.51 9.18 -20.45
CA PRO A 413 -12.15 7.99 -19.71
C PRO A 413 -12.80 6.71 -20.27
N VAL A 414 -13.89 6.82 -21.04
CA VAL A 414 -14.57 5.66 -21.65
C VAL A 414 -13.89 5.30 -22.97
N GLU A 415 -13.68 6.27 -23.85
CA GLU A 415 -13.06 6.06 -25.15
C GLU A 415 -11.59 5.66 -25.04
N THR A 416 -10.83 6.29 -24.13
CA THR A 416 -9.47 5.84 -23.82
C THR A 416 -9.46 4.40 -23.34
N LEU A 417 -10.33 4.03 -22.40
CA LEU A 417 -10.35 2.66 -21.87
C LEU A 417 -10.78 1.63 -22.93
N LYS A 418 -11.69 1.97 -23.84
CA LYS A 418 -12.05 1.10 -24.98
C LYS A 418 -10.86 0.87 -25.92
N SER A 419 -10.10 1.93 -26.23
CA SER A 419 -8.86 1.83 -27.01
C SER A 419 -7.87 0.89 -26.33
N GLU A 420 -7.61 1.10 -25.04
CA GLU A 420 -6.67 0.28 -24.26
C GLU A 420 -7.14 -1.18 -24.10
N ILE A 421 -8.44 -1.44 -24.01
CA ILE A 421 -9.00 -2.80 -24.05
C ILE A 421 -8.66 -3.49 -25.36
N GLN A 422 -8.74 -2.79 -26.49
CA GLN A 422 -8.38 -3.36 -27.79
C GLN A 422 -6.89 -3.72 -27.85
N VAL A 423 -6.02 -2.85 -27.35
CA VAL A 423 -4.58 -3.12 -27.25
C VAL A 423 -4.31 -4.40 -26.45
N VAL A 424 -4.96 -4.58 -25.29
CA VAL A 424 -4.79 -5.79 -24.47
C VAL A 424 -5.36 -7.03 -25.17
N ARG A 425 -6.47 -6.92 -25.91
CA ARG A 425 -7.00 -8.02 -26.71
C ARG A 425 -6.03 -8.43 -27.82
N ASP A 426 -5.48 -7.47 -28.55
CA ASP A 426 -4.49 -7.73 -29.60
C ASP A 426 -3.24 -8.43 -29.02
N LEU A 427 -2.84 -8.08 -27.80
CA LEU A 427 -1.76 -8.79 -27.10
C LEU A 427 -2.16 -10.22 -26.71
N ILE A 428 -3.38 -10.44 -26.20
CA ILE A 428 -3.88 -11.79 -25.85
C ILE A 428 -3.96 -12.69 -27.09
N ASP A 429 -4.31 -12.14 -28.25
CA ASP A 429 -4.30 -12.88 -29.52
C ASP A 429 -2.89 -13.38 -29.88
N CYS A 430 -1.86 -12.61 -29.51
CA CYS A 430 -0.45 -13.01 -29.68
C CYS A 430 0.04 -13.93 -28.56
N GLU A 431 -0.35 -13.66 -27.31
CA GLU A 431 0.17 -14.24 -26.08
C GLU A 431 -0.98 -14.74 -25.18
N PRO A 432 -1.71 -15.80 -25.59
CA PRO A 432 -2.96 -16.22 -24.95
C PRO A 432 -2.77 -16.79 -23.53
N GLU A 433 -1.56 -17.19 -23.18
CA GLU A 433 -1.22 -17.70 -21.84
C GLU A 433 -0.72 -16.60 -20.89
N SER A 434 -0.64 -15.34 -21.35
CA SER A 434 -0.22 -14.22 -20.50
C SER A 434 -1.25 -13.93 -19.40
N LYS A 435 -0.90 -14.36 -18.18
CA LYS A 435 -1.72 -14.17 -16.97
C LYS A 435 -2.02 -12.71 -16.72
N TRP A 436 -1.04 -11.83 -16.96
CA TRP A 436 -1.20 -10.40 -16.72
C TRP A 436 -2.06 -9.73 -17.78
N ALA A 437 -1.96 -10.13 -19.05
CA ALA A 437 -2.83 -9.62 -20.10
C ALA A 437 -4.30 -10.00 -19.83
N LEU A 438 -4.57 -11.28 -19.56
CA LEU A 438 -5.91 -11.77 -19.19
C LEU A 438 -6.46 -11.07 -17.94
N GLN A 439 -5.65 -10.96 -16.89
CA GLN A 439 -6.07 -10.30 -15.64
C GLN A 439 -6.32 -8.79 -15.86
N THR A 440 -5.52 -8.13 -16.69
CA THR A 440 -5.70 -6.72 -17.04
C THR A 440 -6.95 -6.52 -17.87
N LEU A 441 -7.26 -7.41 -18.82
CA LEU A 441 -8.49 -7.34 -19.59
C LEU A 441 -9.73 -7.46 -18.69
N VAL A 442 -9.74 -8.43 -17.76
CA VAL A 442 -10.81 -8.53 -16.73
C VAL A 442 -10.92 -7.22 -15.93
N HIS A 443 -9.79 -6.65 -15.50
CA HIS A 443 -9.79 -5.40 -14.77
C HIS A 443 -10.38 -4.25 -15.60
N PHE A 444 -9.95 -4.07 -16.84
CA PHE A 444 -10.40 -2.99 -17.72
C PHE A 444 -11.87 -3.13 -18.12
N LEU A 445 -12.36 -4.34 -18.41
CA LEU A 445 -13.78 -4.57 -18.69
C LEU A 445 -14.66 -4.19 -17.47
N GLN A 446 -14.22 -4.53 -16.26
CA GLN A 446 -14.89 -4.10 -15.03
C GLN A 446 -14.87 -2.59 -14.84
N GLN A 447 -13.73 -1.93 -15.14
CA GLN A 447 -13.65 -0.46 -15.11
C GLN A 447 -14.57 0.18 -16.17
N LEU A 448 -14.67 -0.40 -17.37
CA LEU A 448 -15.52 0.08 -18.45
C LEU A 448 -17.00 -0.01 -18.07
N ARG A 449 -17.42 -1.14 -17.46
CA ARG A 449 -18.78 -1.28 -16.92
C ARG A 449 -19.11 -0.17 -15.91
N LEU A 450 -18.20 0.08 -14.97
CA LEU A 450 -18.38 1.13 -13.95
C LEU A 450 -18.46 2.54 -14.56
N ARG A 451 -17.61 2.86 -15.55
CA ARG A 451 -17.59 4.18 -16.20
C ARG A 451 -18.80 4.44 -17.09
N THR A 452 -19.30 3.41 -17.76
CA THR A 452 -20.45 3.52 -18.67
C THR A 452 -21.78 3.42 -17.95
N GLY A 453 -21.80 2.90 -16.71
CA GLY A 453 -23.03 2.51 -16.03
C GLY A 453 -23.78 1.40 -16.79
N ASN A 454 -23.10 0.67 -17.68
CA ASN A 454 -23.73 -0.33 -18.52
C ASN A 454 -24.15 -1.52 -17.66
N GLU A 455 -25.46 -1.74 -17.56
CA GLU A 455 -26.04 -2.88 -16.83
C GLU A 455 -26.12 -4.16 -17.67
N ASP A 456 -25.72 -4.12 -18.96
CA ASP A 456 -25.64 -5.30 -19.82
C ASP A 456 -24.57 -6.28 -19.32
N ASP A 457 -24.95 -7.54 -19.29
CA ASP A 457 -24.13 -8.63 -18.79
C ASP A 457 -23.04 -9.07 -19.78
N ALA A 458 -23.03 -8.57 -21.02
CA ALA A 458 -22.04 -8.94 -22.03
C ALA A 458 -20.57 -8.77 -21.57
N LEU A 459 -20.24 -7.64 -20.91
CA LEU A 459 -18.89 -7.40 -20.35
C LEU A 459 -18.58 -8.37 -19.20
N ASP A 460 -19.59 -8.72 -18.41
CA ASP A 460 -19.44 -9.64 -17.29
C ASP A 460 -19.28 -11.08 -17.78
N ASP A 461 -19.97 -11.48 -18.84
CA ASP A 461 -19.81 -12.79 -19.48
C ASP A 461 -18.40 -12.98 -20.05
N GLU A 462 -17.84 -11.95 -20.71
CA GLU A 462 -16.44 -11.94 -21.15
C GLU A 462 -15.48 -12.05 -19.95
N CYS A 463 -15.70 -11.28 -18.89
CA CYS A 463 -14.90 -11.39 -17.66
C CYS A 463 -14.93 -12.80 -17.07
N LEU A 464 -16.11 -13.42 -16.96
CA LEU A 464 -16.26 -14.77 -16.41
C LEU A 464 -15.50 -15.80 -17.23
N HIS A 465 -15.55 -15.69 -18.56
CA HIS A 465 -14.78 -16.56 -19.46
C HIS A 465 -13.27 -16.42 -19.25
N LEU A 466 -12.76 -15.19 -19.20
CA LEU A 466 -11.33 -14.91 -18.96
C LEU A 466 -10.88 -15.39 -17.58
N ILE A 467 -11.74 -15.26 -16.55
CA ILE A 467 -11.46 -15.75 -15.21
C ILE A 467 -11.34 -17.28 -15.18
N ASP A 468 -12.20 -17.99 -15.91
CA ASP A 468 -12.11 -19.45 -16.01
C ASP A 468 -10.81 -19.90 -16.70
N GLN A 469 -10.34 -19.15 -17.71
CA GLN A 469 -9.01 -19.36 -18.29
C GLN A 469 -7.89 -19.11 -17.27
N LEU A 470 -7.95 -18.01 -16.51
CA LEU A 470 -6.98 -17.68 -15.46
C LEU A 470 -6.90 -18.76 -14.37
N ILE A 471 -8.04 -19.33 -13.97
CA ILE A 471 -8.10 -20.44 -13.00
C ILE A 471 -7.33 -21.66 -13.52
N ALA A 472 -7.44 -21.96 -14.82
CA ALA A 472 -6.70 -23.06 -15.44
C ALA A 472 -5.19 -22.76 -15.57
N LEU A 473 -4.82 -21.53 -15.92
CA LEU A 473 -3.43 -21.12 -16.18
C LEU A 473 -2.61 -20.82 -14.91
N ASP A 474 -3.25 -20.36 -13.82
CA ASP A 474 -2.57 -19.94 -12.60
C ASP A 474 -3.12 -20.63 -11.33
N PRO A 475 -2.84 -21.94 -11.15
CA PRO A 475 -3.42 -22.76 -10.09
C PRO A 475 -3.08 -22.27 -8.67
N TYR A 476 -2.00 -21.48 -8.51
CA TYR A 476 -1.60 -20.91 -7.23
C TYR A 476 -2.50 -19.74 -6.79
N ARG A 477 -3.32 -19.18 -7.68
CA ARG A 477 -4.18 -18.02 -7.41
C ARG A 477 -5.67 -18.29 -7.62
N VAL A 478 -6.08 -19.56 -7.76
CA VAL A 478 -7.50 -19.97 -7.99
C VAL A 478 -8.47 -19.25 -7.05
N ARG A 479 -8.21 -19.25 -5.74
CA ARG A 479 -9.09 -18.60 -4.76
C ARG A 479 -9.29 -17.10 -5.01
N ARG A 480 -8.26 -16.41 -5.50
CA ARG A 480 -8.36 -14.98 -5.86
C ARG A 480 -9.27 -14.80 -7.08
N TYR A 481 -9.16 -15.67 -8.07
CA TYR A 481 -10.01 -15.62 -9.26
C TYR A 481 -11.45 -15.99 -8.96
N GLU A 482 -11.67 -17.01 -8.13
CA GLU A 482 -13.00 -17.38 -7.61
C GLU A 482 -13.63 -16.23 -6.83
N GLU A 483 -12.86 -15.49 -6.02
CA GLU A 483 -13.35 -14.29 -5.34
C GLU A 483 -13.82 -13.22 -6.34
N ILE A 484 -13.04 -12.94 -7.38
CA ILE A 484 -13.41 -11.98 -8.43
C ILE A 484 -14.67 -12.47 -9.17
N LYS A 485 -14.74 -13.78 -9.50
CA LYS A 485 -15.89 -14.43 -10.13
C LYS A 485 -17.16 -14.25 -9.30
N ASN A 486 -17.05 -14.52 -8.00
CA ASN A 486 -18.16 -14.38 -7.05
C ASN A 486 -18.62 -12.93 -6.96
N ARG A 487 -17.72 -11.95 -6.89
CA ARG A 487 -18.09 -10.52 -6.90
C ARG A 487 -18.90 -10.14 -8.15
N ILE A 488 -18.54 -10.66 -9.32
CA ILE A 488 -19.32 -10.44 -10.56
C ILE A 488 -20.72 -11.05 -10.44
N HIS A 489 -20.83 -12.31 -10.00
CA HIS A 489 -22.12 -12.98 -9.83
C HIS A 489 -23.01 -12.27 -8.81
N ILE A 490 -22.44 -11.83 -7.68
CA ILE A 490 -23.16 -11.07 -6.65
C ILE A 490 -23.70 -9.78 -7.25
N ARG A 491 -22.85 -9.00 -7.92
CA ARG A 491 -23.26 -7.75 -8.57
C ARG A 491 -24.37 -7.98 -9.59
N ARG A 492 -24.27 -8.97 -10.48
CA ARG A 492 -25.33 -9.30 -11.46
C ARG A 492 -26.66 -9.61 -10.79
N LYS A 493 -26.63 -10.38 -9.69
CA LYS A 493 -27.87 -10.67 -8.95
C LYS A 493 -28.43 -9.42 -8.27
N VAL A 494 -27.58 -8.58 -7.67
CA VAL A 494 -28.00 -7.30 -7.10
C VAL A 494 -28.63 -6.41 -8.17
N ASP A 495 -28.00 -6.26 -9.33
CA ASP A 495 -28.51 -5.45 -10.46
C ASP A 495 -29.83 -6.02 -11.01
N ALA A 496 -29.96 -7.35 -11.12
CA ALA A 496 -31.20 -8.00 -11.52
C ALA A 496 -32.35 -7.75 -10.54
N ILE A 497 -32.07 -7.81 -9.23
CA ILE A 497 -33.09 -7.55 -8.21
C ILE A 497 -33.45 -6.06 -8.15
N ARG A 498 -32.50 -5.15 -8.35
CA ARG A 498 -32.79 -3.71 -8.45
C ARG A 498 -33.69 -3.38 -9.65
N ARG A 499 -33.50 -4.06 -10.79
CA ARG A 499 -34.38 -3.93 -11.96
C ARG A 499 -35.79 -4.49 -11.70
N ASN A 500 -35.90 -5.50 -10.83
CA ASN A 500 -37.15 -6.20 -10.54
C ASN A 500 -37.61 -5.88 -9.11
N LYS A 501 -38.29 -4.73 -8.94
CA LYS A 501 -38.68 -4.12 -7.63
C LYS A 501 -39.42 -5.05 -6.64
N ASP A 502 -39.89 -6.22 -7.06
CA ASP A 502 -40.74 -7.12 -6.27
C ASP A 502 -39.98 -8.20 -5.45
N HIS A 503 -38.64 -8.16 -5.32
CA HIS A 503 -37.87 -9.27 -4.72
C HIS A 503 -36.89 -8.87 -3.59
N ALA A 504 -37.31 -7.95 -2.71
CA ALA A 504 -36.52 -7.57 -1.52
C ALA A 504 -36.15 -8.77 -0.62
N SER A 505 -37.07 -9.72 -0.41
CA SER A 505 -36.82 -10.95 0.36
C SER A 505 -35.73 -11.83 -0.27
N THR A 506 -35.71 -11.94 -1.60
CA THR A 506 -34.69 -12.69 -2.33
C THR A 506 -33.32 -12.04 -2.25
N LEU A 507 -33.26 -10.69 -2.28
CA LEU A 507 -32.01 -9.94 -2.11
C LEU A 507 -31.40 -10.14 -0.73
N ILE A 508 -32.22 -10.01 0.31
CA ILE A 508 -31.77 -10.11 1.70
C ILE A 508 -31.32 -11.54 2.00
N ASN A 509 -32.08 -12.57 1.59
CA ASN A 509 -31.66 -13.96 1.76
C ASN A 509 -30.37 -14.26 1.00
N TYR A 510 -30.23 -13.77 -0.24
CA TYR A 510 -29.04 -14.01 -1.05
C TYR A 510 -27.79 -13.35 -0.47
N LEU A 511 -27.87 -12.08 -0.07
CA LEU A 511 -26.75 -11.36 0.55
C LEU A 511 -26.40 -11.89 1.95
N PHE A 512 -27.32 -12.62 2.57
CA PHE A 512 -27.12 -13.28 3.84
C PHE A 512 -26.47 -14.68 3.73
N GLU A 513 -26.73 -15.42 2.64
CA GLU A 513 -26.15 -16.74 2.37
C GLU A 513 -24.70 -16.69 1.85
N LEU A 514 -24.27 -15.54 1.32
CA LEU A 514 -22.90 -15.25 0.87
C LEU A 514 -21.98 -14.89 2.04
#